data_AF-A0A0X8JVT3-F1
#
_entry.id   AF-A0A0X8JVT3-F1
#
_cell.length_a   1.000
_cell.length_b   1.000
_cell.length_c   1.000
_cell.angle_alpha   90.00
_cell.angle_beta   90.00
_cell.angle_gamma   90.00
#
_symmetry.space_group_name_H-M   'P 1'
#
loop_
_entity.id
_entity.type
_entity.pdbx_description
1 polymer ?
#
loop_
_entity_poly.entity_id
_entity_poly.type
_entity_poly.pdbx_seq_one_letter_code
_entity_poly.pdbx_strand_id
1 'polypeptide(L)'
;MSEYRTVSAAAMLGTYEDFLELFEKGYEDKESVLKSNILYDALRNNNDEARYKISIFLINKGANIKYRTKEGTTLFFPLFESGGNDIAGTIELCRIFLEKGADITALYKPDRIVVFKNIFNYFVDENKMIPLYKLIFSQPGLQLLVKDKWGLTALEFVKRCQKPIAVKMMEDYVKKYNLKENS
;
A
#
# COMPACT_ATOMS: atom_id res chain seq x y z
N MET A 1 13.95 -29.24 5.58
CA MET A 1 13.00 -29.00 4.48
C MET A 1 12.26 -27.73 4.85
N SER A 2 12.25 -26.71 3.99
CA SER A 2 11.52 -25.47 4.26
C SER A 2 10.04 -25.77 4.50
N GLU A 3 9.43 -25.09 5.47
CA GLU A 3 7.99 -25.19 5.76
C GLU A 3 7.13 -24.83 4.53
N TYR A 4 7.67 -23.96 3.67
CA TYR A 4 6.99 -23.47 2.47
C TYR A 4 7.48 -24.19 1.21
N ARG A 5 6.56 -24.35 0.24
CA ARG A 5 6.86 -24.98 -1.06
C ARG A 5 7.26 -23.98 -2.14
N THR A 6 6.83 -22.73 -2.03
CA THR A 6 7.01 -21.69 -3.06
C THR A 6 7.52 -20.40 -2.45
N VAL A 7 8.24 -19.59 -3.23
CA VAL A 7 8.72 -18.26 -2.83
C VAL A 7 7.55 -17.35 -2.45
N SER A 8 6.41 -17.41 -3.15
CA SER A 8 5.20 -16.64 -2.80
C SER A 8 4.68 -16.98 -1.40
N ALA A 9 4.51 -18.26 -1.09
CA ALA A 9 4.09 -18.71 0.25
C ALA A 9 5.06 -18.24 1.35
N ALA A 10 6.37 -18.36 1.12
CA ALA A 10 7.37 -17.89 2.08
C ALA A 10 7.37 -16.36 2.24
N ALA A 11 7.21 -15.61 1.14
CA ALA A 11 7.10 -14.16 1.18
C ALA A 11 5.89 -13.69 1.99
N MET A 12 4.75 -14.38 1.87
CA MET A 12 3.50 -14.00 2.51
C MET A 12 3.38 -14.48 3.96
N LEU A 13 4.00 -15.62 4.33
CA LEU A 13 3.74 -16.28 5.61
C LEU A 13 4.98 -16.45 6.49
N GLY A 14 6.17 -16.44 5.90
CA GLY A 14 7.43 -16.75 6.58
C GLY A 14 8.19 -15.54 7.09
N THR A 15 9.36 -15.82 7.67
CA THR A 15 10.38 -14.83 8.02
C THR A 15 11.15 -14.37 6.78
N TYR A 16 12.00 -13.35 6.95
CA TYR A 16 12.93 -12.95 5.89
C TYR A 16 13.87 -14.09 5.50
N GLU A 17 14.32 -14.88 6.48
CA GLU A 17 15.22 -16.01 6.30
C GLU A 17 14.54 -17.15 5.52
N ASP A 18 13.28 -17.47 5.83
CA ASP A 18 12.50 -18.49 5.09
C ASP A 18 12.31 -18.08 3.63
N PHE A 19 11.96 -16.81 3.41
CA PHE A 19 11.86 -16.25 2.06
C PHE A 19 13.19 -16.32 1.33
N LEU A 20 14.29 -15.92 1.97
CA LEU A 20 15.61 -15.88 1.34
C LEU A 20 16.12 -17.27 1.00
N GLU A 21 15.88 -18.26 1.87
CA GLU A 21 16.24 -19.65 1.60
C GLU A 21 15.54 -20.15 0.33
N LEU A 22 14.23 -19.92 0.21
CA LEU A 22 13.47 -20.35 -0.97
C LEU A 22 13.76 -19.53 -2.22
N PHE A 23 13.97 -18.22 -2.08
CA PHE A 23 14.34 -17.39 -3.22
C PHE A 23 15.70 -17.82 -3.81
N GLU A 24 16.66 -18.17 -2.96
CA GLU A 24 18.02 -18.50 -3.41
C GLU A 24 18.20 -19.98 -3.79
N LYS A 25 17.58 -20.91 -3.06
CA LYS A 25 17.76 -22.37 -3.20
C LYS A 25 16.52 -23.12 -3.70
N GLY A 26 15.39 -22.43 -3.86
CA GLY A 26 14.16 -23.01 -4.38
C GLY A 26 14.27 -23.41 -5.84
N TYR A 27 13.27 -24.15 -6.34
CA TYR A 27 13.24 -24.62 -7.73
C TYR A 27 12.71 -23.58 -8.72
N GLU A 28 12.13 -22.48 -8.22
CA GLU A 28 11.52 -21.44 -9.05
C GLU A 28 12.59 -20.55 -9.70
N ASP A 29 12.37 -20.21 -10.97
CA ASP A 29 13.25 -19.28 -11.68
C ASP A 29 13.13 -17.85 -11.10
N LYS A 30 14.28 -17.27 -10.73
CA LYS A 30 14.34 -15.97 -10.03
C LYS A 30 13.80 -14.83 -10.88
N GLU A 31 14.05 -14.83 -12.19
CA GLU A 31 13.56 -13.79 -13.08
C GLU A 31 12.03 -13.84 -13.20
N SER A 32 11.48 -15.06 -13.31
CA SER A 32 10.04 -15.31 -13.32
C SER A 32 9.38 -14.86 -12.01
N VAL A 33 10.00 -15.13 -10.86
CA VAL A 33 9.56 -14.63 -9.55
C VAL A 33 9.54 -13.11 -9.52
N LEU A 34 10.61 -12.43 -9.96
CA LEU A 34 10.69 -10.96 -9.94
C LEU A 34 9.68 -10.29 -10.88
N LYS A 35 9.33 -10.94 -11.99
CA LYS A 35 8.27 -10.49 -12.94
C LYS A 35 6.85 -10.77 -12.44
N SER A 36 6.69 -11.64 -11.45
CA SER A 36 5.40 -12.01 -10.87
C SER A 36 4.83 -10.94 -9.93
N ASN A 37 3.73 -11.26 -9.25
CA ASN A 37 3.12 -10.45 -8.21
C ASN A 37 3.77 -10.60 -6.83
N ILE A 38 4.99 -11.14 -6.74
CA ILE A 38 5.65 -11.50 -5.46
C ILE A 38 5.68 -10.36 -4.42
N LEU A 39 5.82 -9.11 -4.86
CA LEU A 39 5.79 -7.96 -3.96
C LEU A 39 4.39 -7.71 -3.37
N TYR A 40 3.32 -8.00 -4.12
CA TYR A 40 1.95 -7.95 -3.61
C TYR A 40 1.75 -8.98 -2.49
N ASP A 41 2.33 -10.18 -2.64
CA ASP A 41 2.25 -11.25 -1.63
C ASP A 41 3.09 -10.90 -0.38
N ALA A 42 4.30 -10.37 -0.58
CA ALA A 42 5.15 -9.91 0.52
C ALA A 42 4.47 -8.85 1.40
N LEU A 43 3.76 -7.89 0.79
CA LEU A 43 3.02 -6.84 1.50
C LEU A 43 1.86 -7.37 2.35
N ARG A 44 1.43 -8.62 2.16
CA ARG A 44 0.38 -9.28 2.95
C ARG A 44 0.94 -10.08 4.13
N ASN A 45 2.26 -10.03 4.34
CA ASN A 45 2.88 -10.70 5.46
C ASN A 45 2.56 -9.98 6.78
N ASN A 46 2.01 -10.73 7.74
CA ASN A 46 1.59 -10.22 9.04
C ASN A 46 2.77 -9.94 9.98
N ASN A 47 3.96 -10.47 9.67
CA ASN A 47 5.19 -10.11 10.38
C ASN A 47 5.75 -8.81 9.77
N ASP A 48 5.73 -7.73 10.54
CA ASP A 48 6.15 -6.39 10.08
C ASP A 48 7.61 -6.36 9.61
N GLU A 49 8.52 -7.00 10.34
CA GLU A 49 9.94 -7.06 10.01
C GLU A 49 10.17 -7.84 8.71
N ALA A 50 9.52 -9.00 8.57
CA ALA A 50 9.60 -9.82 7.36
C ALA A 50 9.00 -9.06 6.17
N ARG A 51 7.80 -8.49 6.31
CA ARG A 51 7.13 -7.68 5.29
C ARG A 51 8.05 -6.58 4.77
N TYR A 52 8.68 -5.82 5.67
CA TYR A 52 9.59 -4.75 5.30
C TYR A 52 10.86 -5.27 4.61
N LYS A 53 11.60 -6.20 5.23
CA LYS A 53 12.87 -6.71 4.69
C LYS A 53 12.70 -7.40 3.35
N ILE A 54 11.67 -8.24 3.21
CA ILE A 54 11.36 -8.95 1.96
C ILE A 54 10.99 -7.93 0.87
N SER A 55 10.15 -6.93 1.19
CA SER A 55 9.78 -5.89 0.23
C SER A 55 11.01 -5.13 -0.27
N ILE A 56 11.88 -4.65 0.64
CA ILE A 56 13.11 -3.94 0.26
C ILE A 56 14.03 -4.82 -0.59
N PHE A 57 14.22 -6.09 -0.22
CA PHE A 57 15.00 -7.03 -1.01
C PHE A 57 14.46 -7.17 -2.44
N LEU A 58 13.16 -7.43 -2.58
CA LEU A 58 12.50 -7.61 -3.88
C LEU A 58 12.59 -6.35 -4.74
N ILE A 59 12.37 -5.17 -4.14
CA ILE A 59 12.49 -3.88 -4.82
C ILE A 59 13.91 -3.66 -5.36
N ASN A 60 14.93 -3.97 -4.54
CA ASN A 60 16.34 -3.83 -4.93
C ASN A 60 16.74 -4.83 -6.02
N LYS A 61 16.07 -5.99 -6.07
CA LYS A 61 16.22 -6.99 -7.14
C LYS A 61 15.42 -6.67 -8.41
N GLY A 62 14.64 -5.59 -8.42
CA GLY A 62 13.90 -5.15 -9.61
C GLY A 62 12.50 -5.73 -9.75
N ALA A 63 11.86 -6.15 -8.65
CA ALA A 63 10.47 -6.57 -8.66
C ALA A 63 9.55 -5.47 -9.22
N ASN A 64 8.47 -5.88 -9.92
CA ASN A 64 7.58 -4.96 -10.61
C ASN A 64 6.74 -4.09 -9.66
N ILE A 65 7.18 -2.84 -9.44
CA ILE A 65 6.48 -1.85 -8.61
C ILE A 65 5.15 -1.36 -9.24
N LYS A 66 5.03 -1.42 -10.56
CA LYS A 66 3.83 -0.97 -11.29
C LYS A 66 2.81 -2.10 -11.49
N TYR A 67 2.99 -3.21 -10.80
CA TYR A 67 2.08 -4.34 -10.84
C TYR A 67 0.64 -3.92 -10.50
N ARG A 68 -0.31 -4.55 -11.19
CA ARG A 68 -1.74 -4.47 -10.90
C ARG A 68 -2.33 -5.87 -10.89
N THR A 69 -3.22 -6.16 -9.95
CA THR A 69 -4.02 -7.38 -10.00
C THR A 69 -4.94 -7.38 -11.23
N LYS A 70 -5.62 -8.50 -11.50
CA LYS A 70 -6.61 -8.59 -12.59
C LYS A 70 -7.73 -7.55 -12.44
N GLU A 71 -8.07 -7.19 -11.20
CA GLU A 71 -9.05 -6.17 -10.84
C GLU A 71 -8.48 -4.76 -10.98
N GLY A 72 -7.16 -4.61 -11.18
CA GLY A 72 -6.47 -3.33 -11.31
C GLY A 72 -5.91 -2.77 -10.00
N THR A 73 -5.95 -3.55 -8.91
CA THR A 73 -5.47 -3.14 -7.58
C THR A 73 -3.95 -2.97 -7.58
N THR A 74 -3.47 -1.83 -7.10
CA THR A 74 -2.04 -1.51 -7.02
C THR A 74 -1.43 -1.99 -5.70
N LEU A 75 -0.10 -1.98 -5.60
CA LEU A 75 0.63 -2.36 -4.38
C LEU A 75 0.31 -1.46 -3.17
N PHE A 76 -0.24 -0.27 -3.39
CA PHE A 76 -0.66 0.60 -2.29
C PHE A 76 -1.76 0.00 -1.44
N PHE A 77 -2.66 -0.81 -2.02
CA PHE A 77 -3.74 -1.42 -1.26
C PHE A 77 -3.21 -2.37 -0.17
N PRO A 78 -2.47 -3.46 -0.48
CA PRO A 78 -1.94 -4.33 0.57
C PRO A 78 -0.95 -3.61 1.51
N LEU A 79 -0.20 -2.61 1.01
CA LEU A 79 0.66 -1.77 1.86
C LEU A 79 -0.13 -1.08 2.99
N PHE A 80 -1.30 -0.50 2.67
CA PHE A 80 -2.10 0.24 3.64
C PHE A 80 -3.10 -0.63 4.43
N GLU A 81 -3.34 -1.88 4.01
CA GLU A 81 -4.13 -2.83 4.81
C GLU A 81 -3.34 -3.33 6.03
N SER A 82 -2.04 -3.60 5.86
CA SER A 82 -1.19 -4.21 6.91
C SER A 82 -0.18 -3.26 7.55
N GLY A 83 -0.07 -2.01 7.08
CA GLY A 83 1.00 -1.08 7.49
C GLY A 83 0.80 -0.36 8.83
N GLY A 84 -0.28 -0.62 9.56
CA GLY A 84 -0.64 0.13 10.77
C GLY A 84 0.35 -0.01 11.93
N ASN A 85 0.95 -1.20 12.08
CA ASN A 85 1.87 -1.51 13.18
C ASN A 85 3.30 -1.00 12.94
N ASP A 86 3.71 -0.89 11.67
CA ASP A 86 5.00 -0.34 11.25
C ASP A 86 4.81 0.89 10.37
N ILE A 87 4.54 2.02 11.02
CA ILE A 87 4.32 3.28 10.32
C ILE A 87 5.60 3.78 9.62
N ALA A 88 6.78 3.52 10.19
CA ALA A 88 8.04 3.99 9.63
C ALA A 88 8.37 3.24 8.32
N GLY A 89 8.30 1.91 8.32
CA GLY A 89 8.48 1.11 7.10
C GLY A 89 7.38 1.37 6.08
N THR A 90 6.14 1.61 6.52
CA THR A 90 5.03 1.97 5.61
C THR A 90 5.28 3.31 4.91
N ILE A 91 5.77 4.32 5.62
CA ILE A 91 6.17 5.62 5.04
C ILE A 91 7.27 5.43 4.01
N GLU A 92 8.30 4.64 4.34
CA GLU A 92 9.42 4.41 3.44
C GLU A 92 9.01 3.66 2.17
N LEU A 93 8.25 2.58 2.29
CA LEU A 93 7.74 1.82 1.15
C LEU A 93 6.81 2.68 0.28
N CYS A 94 5.92 3.47 0.89
CA CYS A 94 5.07 4.42 0.16
C CYS A 94 5.91 5.41 -0.67
N ARG A 95 6.94 6.00 -0.06
CA ARG A 95 7.87 6.91 -0.74
C ARG A 95 8.56 6.22 -1.92
N ILE A 96 9.13 5.03 -1.72
CA ILE A 96 9.83 4.27 -2.76
C ILE A 96 8.88 3.94 -3.92
N PHE A 97 7.63 3.55 -3.63
CA PHE A 97 6.63 3.23 -4.65
C PHE A 97 6.30 4.46 -5.50
N LEU A 98 6.09 5.62 -4.86
CA LEU A 98 5.85 6.89 -5.57
C LEU A 98 7.06 7.31 -6.41
N GLU A 99 8.27 7.25 -5.87
CA GLU A 99 9.52 7.57 -6.58
C GLU A 99 9.73 6.67 -7.81
N LYS A 100 9.29 5.39 -7.75
CA LYS A 100 9.34 4.44 -8.87
C LYS A 100 8.08 4.48 -9.77
N GLY A 101 7.18 5.44 -9.54
CA GLY A 101 6.03 5.72 -10.39
C GLY A 101 4.88 4.72 -10.27
N ALA A 102 4.69 4.11 -9.11
CA ALA A 102 3.45 3.42 -8.79
C ALA A 102 2.29 4.42 -8.71
N ASP A 103 1.10 3.98 -9.13
CA ASP A 103 -0.10 4.82 -9.14
C ASP A 103 -0.90 4.69 -7.83
N ILE A 104 -0.93 5.75 -7.02
CA ILE A 104 -1.73 5.84 -5.79
C ILE A 104 -3.15 6.39 -6.04
N THR A 105 -3.43 6.92 -7.23
CA THR A 105 -4.70 7.58 -7.55
C THR A 105 -5.82 6.58 -7.91
N ALA A 106 -5.43 5.35 -8.26
CA ALA A 106 -6.35 4.26 -8.55
C ALA A 106 -7.27 3.98 -7.35
N LEU A 107 -8.52 3.64 -7.65
CA LEU A 107 -9.44 3.08 -6.65
C LEU A 107 -9.19 1.58 -6.50
N TYR A 108 -9.36 1.07 -5.29
CA TYR A 108 -9.65 -0.34 -5.08
C TYR A 108 -11.06 -0.61 -5.61
N LYS A 109 -11.13 -1.19 -6.81
CA LYS A 109 -12.38 -1.32 -7.59
C LYS A 109 -13.50 -2.08 -6.89
N PRO A 110 -13.25 -3.20 -6.16
CA PRO A 110 -14.33 -3.96 -5.54
C PRO A 110 -15.24 -3.13 -4.63
N ASP A 111 -14.64 -2.14 -3.93
CA ASP A 111 -15.39 -1.26 -3.02
C ASP A 111 -15.49 0.18 -3.51
N ARG A 112 -14.83 0.50 -4.63
CA ARG A 112 -14.70 1.86 -5.17
C ARG A 112 -14.14 2.85 -4.14
N ILE A 113 -13.15 2.44 -3.37
CA ILE A 113 -12.49 3.27 -2.34
C ILE A 113 -11.10 3.70 -2.79
N VAL A 114 -10.60 4.82 -2.27
CA VAL A 114 -9.19 5.18 -2.41
C VAL A 114 -8.32 4.08 -1.75
N VAL A 115 -7.21 3.71 -2.40
CA VAL A 115 -6.35 2.59 -1.94
C VAL A 115 -5.75 2.81 -0.55
N PHE A 116 -5.71 4.06 -0.08
CA PHE A 116 -5.20 4.44 1.25
C PHE A 116 -6.31 4.63 2.31
N LYS A 117 -7.56 4.23 2.07
CA LYS A 117 -8.68 4.44 3.02
C LYS A 117 -8.36 3.90 4.42
N ASN A 118 -7.65 2.77 4.52
CA ASN A 118 -7.40 2.12 5.80
C ASN A 118 -6.41 2.85 6.70
N ILE A 119 -5.58 3.77 6.18
CA ILE A 119 -4.64 4.54 7.03
C ILE A 119 -5.38 5.38 8.08
N PHE A 120 -6.64 5.74 7.81
CA PHE A 120 -7.46 6.51 8.75
C PHE A 120 -8.01 5.66 9.91
N ASN A 121 -7.93 4.33 9.82
CA ASN A 121 -8.25 3.39 10.90
C ASN A 121 -7.04 3.06 11.78
N TYR A 122 -5.83 3.52 11.40
CA TYR A 122 -4.63 3.21 12.18
C TYR A 122 -4.71 3.77 13.59
N PHE A 123 -4.39 2.93 14.57
CA PHE A 123 -4.29 3.30 15.98
C PHE A 123 -2.91 3.89 16.30
N VAL A 124 -2.56 4.93 15.56
CA VAL A 124 -1.29 5.66 15.65
C VAL A 124 -1.60 7.13 15.89
N ASP A 125 -0.77 7.78 16.72
CA ASP A 125 -0.81 9.22 16.91
C ASP A 125 -0.75 9.94 15.55
N GLU A 126 -1.69 10.85 15.31
CA GLU A 126 -1.85 11.45 14.00
C GLU A 126 -0.63 12.30 13.59
N ASN A 127 0.17 12.82 14.54
CA ASN A 127 1.40 13.54 14.20
C ASN A 127 2.43 12.62 13.53
N LYS A 128 2.46 11.33 13.90
CA LYS A 128 3.31 10.33 13.25
C LYS A 128 2.84 9.99 11.83
N MET A 129 1.58 10.30 11.49
CA MET A 129 1.00 10.10 10.15
C MET A 129 1.33 11.25 9.19
N ILE A 130 1.77 12.42 9.70
CA ILE A 130 2.05 13.62 8.88
C ILE A 130 2.99 13.31 7.70
N PRO A 131 4.11 12.57 7.85
CA PRO A 131 4.96 12.25 6.71
C PRO A 131 4.23 11.44 5.63
N LEU A 132 3.42 10.46 6.02
CA LEU A 132 2.62 9.66 5.09
C LEU A 132 1.56 10.52 4.38
N TYR A 133 0.86 11.37 5.12
CA TYR A 133 -0.13 12.29 4.54
C TYR A 133 0.52 13.25 3.54
N LYS A 134 1.70 13.79 3.84
CA LYS A 134 2.43 14.65 2.90
C LYS A 134 2.79 13.91 1.61
N LEU A 135 3.24 12.65 1.70
CA LEU A 135 3.50 11.82 0.52
C LEU A 135 2.23 11.66 -0.32
N ILE A 136 1.10 11.29 0.29
CA ILE A 136 -0.17 11.05 -0.41
C ILE A 136 -0.71 12.35 -1.02
N PHE A 137 -0.93 13.38 -0.21
CA PHE A 137 -1.60 14.63 -0.64
C PHE A 137 -0.70 15.54 -1.50
N SER A 138 0.58 15.19 -1.69
CA SER A 138 1.41 15.81 -2.72
C SER A 138 1.08 15.31 -4.13
N GLN A 139 0.46 14.13 -4.27
CA GLN A 139 0.15 13.53 -5.56
C GLN A 139 -1.11 14.18 -6.17
N PRO A 140 -1.09 14.60 -7.44
CA PRO A 140 -2.29 15.08 -8.13
C PRO A 140 -3.26 13.91 -8.42
N GLY A 141 -4.52 14.21 -8.69
CA GLY A 141 -5.50 13.22 -9.18
C GLY A 141 -6.13 12.32 -8.11
N LEU A 142 -6.01 12.64 -6.82
CA LEU A 142 -6.65 11.85 -5.77
C LEU A 142 -8.18 11.95 -5.85
N GLN A 143 -8.84 10.80 -5.87
CA GLN A 143 -10.30 10.68 -6.04
C GLN A 143 -11.05 10.83 -4.69
N LEU A 144 -10.90 11.98 -4.03
CA LEU A 144 -11.38 12.19 -2.65
C LEU A 144 -12.91 12.35 -2.52
N LEU A 145 -13.58 12.73 -3.60
CA LEU A 145 -15.03 13.04 -3.65
C LEU A 145 -15.83 12.01 -4.46
N VAL A 146 -15.23 10.87 -4.81
CA VAL A 146 -15.96 9.77 -5.48
C VAL A 146 -16.67 8.95 -4.41
N LYS A 147 -17.97 8.72 -4.58
CA LYS A 147 -18.77 7.86 -3.70
C LYS A 147 -18.38 6.39 -3.89
N ASP A 148 -18.08 5.73 -2.78
CA ASP A 148 -17.79 4.30 -2.70
C ASP A 148 -19.07 3.45 -2.88
N LYS A 149 -18.96 2.12 -2.77
CA LYS A 149 -20.11 1.21 -2.96
C LYS A 149 -21.26 1.42 -1.95
N TRP A 150 -21.03 2.19 -0.88
CA TRP A 150 -22.03 2.52 0.14
C TRP A 150 -22.47 3.99 0.07
N GLY A 151 -22.09 4.71 -0.97
CA GLY A 151 -22.47 6.12 -1.16
C GLY A 151 -21.61 7.12 -0.39
N LEU A 152 -20.47 6.69 0.18
CA LEU A 152 -19.61 7.53 1.02
C LEU A 152 -18.35 7.95 0.26
N THR A 153 -18.00 9.23 0.28
CA THR A 153 -16.72 9.72 -0.23
C THR A 153 -15.60 9.48 0.79
N ALA A 154 -14.34 9.50 0.33
CA ALA A 154 -13.20 9.40 1.23
C ALA A 154 -13.20 10.56 2.25
N LEU A 155 -13.54 11.78 1.84
CA LEU A 155 -13.60 12.93 2.74
C LEU A 155 -14.69 12.77 3.82
N GLU A 156 -15.90 12.31 3.45
CA GLU A 156 -16.97 12.06 4.42
C GLU A 156 -16.60 10.94 5.40
N PHE A 157 -15.89 9.90 4.94
CA PHE A 157 -15.38 8.84 5.81
C PHE A 157 -14.41 9.40 6.86
N VAL A 158 -13.39 10.15 6.45
CA VAL A 158 -12.35 10.67 7.36
C VAL A 158 -12.92 11.64 8.40
N LYS A 159 -13.95 12.41 8.05
CA LYS A 159 -14.68 13.27 9.01
C LYS A 159 -15.32 12.49 10.16
N ARG A 160 -15.56 11.18 9.99
CA ARG A 160 -16.09 10.28 11.04
C ARG A 160 -14.99 9.60 11.87
N CYS A 161 -13.72 9.65 11.45
CA CYS A 161 -12.62 8.86 12.04
C CYS A 161 -11.82 9.57 13.16
N GLN A 162 -12.24 10.76 13.63
CA GLN A 162 -11.46 11.57 14.59
C GLN A 162 -10.00 11.83 14.14
N LYS A 163 -9.79 12.09 12.85
CA LYS A 163 -8.49 12.39 12.23
C LYS A 163 -8.40 13.86 11.78
N PRO A 164 -8.31 14.84 12.70
CA PRO A 164 -8.39 16.27 12.36
C PRO A 164 -7.32 16.74 11.37
N ILE A 165 -6.08 16.23 11.44
CA ILE A 165 -5.01 16.61 10.51
C ILE A 165 -5.33 16.09 9.10
N ALA A 166 -5.77 14.84 8.98
CA ALA A 166 -6.19 14.25 7.71
C ALA A 166 -7.36 15.03 7.09
N VAL A 167 -8.40 15.34 7.87
CA VAL A 167 -9.55 16.14 7.40
C VAL A 167 -9.05 17.46 6.84
N LYS A 168 -8.21 18.18 7.59
CA LYS A 168 -7.70 19.49 7.18
C LYS A 168 -6.90 19.40 5.88
N MET A 169 -5.99 18.43 5.76
CA MET A 169 -5.19 18.24 4.55
C MET A 169 -6.05 17.85 3.33
N MET A 170 -7.09 17.04 3.51
CA MET A 170 -8.02 16.68 2.44
C MET A 170 -8.88 17.87 1.99
N GLU A 171 -9.36 18.70 2.92
CA GLU A 171 -10.11 19.92 2.59
C GLU A 171 -9.23 20.94 1.84
N ASP A 172 -7.99 21.11 2.29
CA ASP A 172 -7.02 21.96 1.61
C ASP A 172 -6.68 21.42 0.21
N TYR A 173 -6.59 20.09 0.04
CA TYR A 173 -6.41 19.45 -1.26
C TYR A 173 -7.60 19.69 -2.20
N VAL A 174 -8.83 19.48 -1.70
CA VAL A 174 -10.07 19.72 -2.46
C VAL A 174 -10.13 21.17 -2.93
N LYS A 175 -9.81 22.13 -2.05
CA LYS A 175 -9.76 23.55 -2.39
C LYS A 175 -8.66 23.85 -3.42
N LYS A 176 -7.44 23.32 -3.23
CA LYS A 176 -6.29 23.52 -4.12
C LYS A 176 -6.59 23.08 -5.55
N TYR A 177 -7.23 21.92 -5.73
CA TYR A 177 -7.55 21.37 -7.04
C TYR A 177 -8.97 21.68 -7.51
N ASN A 178 -9.72 22.52 -6.78
CA ASN A 178 -11.11 22.88 -7.06
C ASN A 178 -11.99 21.65 -7.37
N LEU A 179 -11.80 20.56 -6.61
CA LEU A 179 -12.55 19.32 -6.83
C LEU A 179 -14.04 19.57 -6.55
N LYS A 180 -14.89 19.00 -7.40
CA LYS A 180 -16.35 19.00 -7.23
C LYS A 180 -16.81 17.57 -6.99
N GLU A 181 -17.87 17.43 -6.21
CA GLU A 181 -18.57 16.15 -6.13
C GLU A 181 -19.23 15.91 -7.48
N ASN A 182 -18.85 14.80 -8.14
CA ASN A 182 -19.49 14.44 -9.40
C ASN A 182 -20.87 13.88 -9.06
N SER A 183 -21.90 14.50 -9.64
CA SER A 183 -23.31 14.09 -9.53
C SER A 183 -23.52 12.65 -10.04
#